data_AF-A0A6N3F3A7-F1
#
_entry.id   AF-A0A6N3F3A7-F1
#
_cell.length_a   1.000
_cell.length_b   1.000
_cell.length_c   1.000
_cell.angle_alpha   90.00
_cell.angle_beta   90.00
_cell.angle_gamma   90.00
#
_symmetry.space_group_name_H-M   'P 1'
#
loop_
_entity.id
_entity.type
_entity.pdbx_description
1 polymer ?
#
loop_
_entity_poly.entity_id
_entity_poly.type
_entity_poly.pdbx_seq_one_letter_code
_entity_poly.pdbx_strand_id
1 'polypeptide(L)'
;MEKSTISQAMLKVSELERIYRDKMYKMMDLENIIQEYILESDGSRYDCNEVVDFNREFELIIELGEEISQIKTKISKANNENYIETKTGRLSLQGALNKIKYLRGQVNNFEHILENVKSSKERKVDAAATSVYYKVKEPNFNKKDLKKYLEDRNEEILELEIALNKANNEILIDID
;
A
#
# COMPACT_ATOMS: atom_id res chain seq x y z
N MET A 1 3.67 28.54 -1.49
CA MET A 1 4.64 27.73 -2.26
C MET A 1 5.90 27.49 -1.46
N GLU A 2 5.85 26.43 -0.66
CA GLU A 2 6.98 25.81 0.00
C GLU A 2 7.65 24.82 -0.95
N LYS A 3 8.99 24.80 -1.01
CA LYS A 3 9.73 23.77 -1.75
C LYS A 3 10.00 22.59 -0.85
N SER A 4 9.58 21.41 -1.28
CA SER A 4 9.81 20.16 -0.58
C SER A 4 10.34 19.10 -1.53
N THR A 5 11.16 18.18 -1.04
CA THR A 5 11.49 16.98 -1.81
C THR A 5 10.24 16.12 -1.99
N ILE A 6 10.21 15.24 -3.00
CA ILE A 6 9.12 14.26 -3.15
C ILE A 6 8.95 13.45 -1.84
N SER A 7 10.05 13.06 -1.20
CA SER A 7 10.01 12.35 0.08
C SER A 7 9.36 13.17 1.20
N GLN A 8 9.70 14.45 1.33
CA GLN A 8 9.07 15.35 2.32
C GLN A 8 7.57 15.53 2.05
N ALA A 9 7.18 15.71 0.79
CA ALA A 9 5.79 15.83 0.40
C ALA A 9 4.99 14.54 0.68
N MET A 10 5.59 13.36 0.45
CA MET A 10 4.98 12.08 0.80
C MET A 10 4.77 11.92 2.31
N LEU A 11 5.72 12.39 3.14
CA LEU A 11 5.57 12.41 4.59
C LEU A 11 4.46 13.36 5.02
N LYS A 12 4.39 14.58 4.46
CA LYS A 12 3.29 15.53 4.71
C LYS A 12 1.93 14.93 4.36
N VAL A 13 1.81 14.27 3.20
CA VAL A 13 0.58 13.55 2.82
C VAL A 13 0.22 12.48 3.86
N SER A 14 1.20 11.68 4.31
CA SER A 14 0.95 10.62 5.28
C SER A 14 0.46 11.16 6.63
N GLU A 15 1.01 12.29 7.07
CA GLU A 15 0.57 13.00 8.28
C GLU A 15 -0.84 13.57 8.12
N LEU A 16 -1.12 14.28 7.03
CA LEU A 16 -2.44 14.84 6.76
C LEU A 16 -3.51 13.76 6.63
N GLU A 17 -3.20 12.64 5.97
CA GLU A 17 -4.11 11.51 5.87
C GLU A 17 -4.40 10.87 7.23
N ARG A 18 -3.44 10.85 8.16
CA ARG A 18 -3.67 10.38 9.52
C ARG A 18 -4.65 11.30 10.23
N ILE A 19 -4.42 12.62 10.20
CA ILE A 19 -5.30 13.62 10.80
C ILE A 19 -6.72 13.54 10.19
N TYR A 20 -6.80 13.43 8.86
CA TYR A 20 -8.05 13.26 8.13
C TYR A 20 -8.82 12.02 8.62
N ARG A 21 -8.15 10.85 8.71
CA ARG A 21 -8.79 9.61 9.20
C ARG A 21 -9.26 9.75 10.64
N ASP A 22 -8.44 10.32 11.52
CA ASP A 22 -8.79 10.50 12.93
C ASP A 22 -10.04 11.39 13.08
N LYS A 23 -10.12 12.49 12.33
CA LYS A 23 -11.29 13.38 12.28
C LYS A 23 -12.52 12.68 11.71
N MET A 24 -12.36 11.95 10.60
CA MET A 24 -13.43 11.17 10.00
C MET A 24 -13.98 10.13 10.97
N TYR A 25 -13.12 9.40 11.69
CA TYR A 25 -13.57 8.43 12.68
C TYR A 25 -14.36 9.08 13.82
N LYS A 26 -13.90 10.23 14.31
CA LYS A 26 -14.62 11.00 15.34
C LYS A 26 -16.01 11.42 14.86
N MET A 27 -16.14 11.86 13.61
CA MET A 27 -17.41 12.28 13.01
C MET A 27 -18.34 11.12 12.63
N MET A 28 -17.78 9.95 12.31
CA MET A 28 -18.54 8.74 12.00
C MET A 28 -19.16 8.08 13.24
N ASP A 29 -18.60 8.36 14.41
CA ASP A 29 -19.25 8.04 15.68
C ASP A 29 -20.39 9.04 15.94
N LEU A 30 -21.61 8.59 15.60
CA LEU A 30 -22.78 9.46 15.53
C LEU A 30 -23.16 10.08 16.88
N GLU A 31 -22.80 9.44 18.00
CA GLU A 31 -23.04 10.01 19.33
C GLU A 31 -22.33 11.36 19.52
N ASN A 32 -21.21 11.57 18.82
CA ASN A 32 -20.48 12.84 18.88
C ASN A 32 -21.19 13.99 18.14
N ILE A 33 -22.14 13.70 17.25
CA ILE A 33 -22.81 14.71 16.40
C ILE A 33 -24.33 14.79 16.62
N ILE A 34 -24.87 13.93 17.48
CA ILE A 34 -26.28 13.95 17.88
C ILE A 34 -26.40 14.67 19.21
N GLN A 35 -27.17 15.76 19.24
CA GLN A 35 -27.46 16.46 20.49
C GLN A 35 -28.68 15.83 21.17
N GLU A 36 -28.47 15.31 22.37
CA GLU A 36 -29.51 14.79 23.25
C GLU A 36 -29.85 15.83 24.31
N TYR A 37 -31.14 16.08 24.53
CA TYR A 37 -31.60 17.02 25.55
C TYR A 37 -32.99 16.63 26.09
N ILE A 38 -33.25 17.01 27.34
CA ILE A 38 -34.59 16.95 27.96
C ILE A 38 -35.30 18.26 27.69
N LEU A 39 -36.55 18.18 27.20
CA LEU A 39 -37.46 19.32 27.06
C LEU A 39 -38.62 19.17 28.04
N GLU A 40 -38.66 20.04 29.04
CA GLU A 40 -39.71 20.06 30.05
C GLU A 40 -41.00 20.69 29.50
N SER A 41 -42.14 20.40 30.15
CA SER A 41 -43.45 20.94 29.72
C SER A 41 -43.57 22.46 29.79
N ASP A 42 -42.68 23.13 30.54
CA ASP A 42 -42.58 24.60 30.63
C ASP A 42 -41.68 25.22 29.54
N GLY A 43 -41.08 24.38 28.69
CA GLY A 43 -40.15 24.78 27.63
C GLY A 43 -38.68 24.84 28.05
N SER A 44 -38.35 24.51 29.30
CA SER A 44 -36.95 24.44 29.77
C SER A 44 -36.20 23.30 29.07
N ARG A 45 -34.95 23.58 28.66
CA ARG A 45 -34.08 22.64 27.96
C ARG A 45 -32.84 22.32 28.79
N TYR A 46 -32.51 21.03 28.90
CA TYR A 46 -31.30 20.53 29.55
C TYR A 46 -30.56 19.59 28.61
N ASP A 47 -29.36 19.97 28.17
CA ASP A 47 -28.53 19.12 27.30
C ASP A 47 -27.93 17.95 28.08
N CYS A 48 -28.03 16.74 27.54
CA CYS A 48 -27.62 15.49 28.18
C CYS A 48 -26.20 15.06 27.80
N ASN A 49 -25.66 15.59 26.70
CA ASN A 49 -24.34 15.23 26.19
C ASN A 49 -23.58 16.44 25.63
N GLU A 50 -22.25 16.31 25.56
CA GLU A 50 -21.39 17.25 24.84
C GLU A 50 -21.16 16.70 23.42
N VAL A 51 -21.35 17.55 22.41
CA VAL A 51 -21.20 17.20 20.99
C VAL A 51 -20.07 18.00 20.36
N VAL A 52 -19.50 17.48 19.28
CA VAL A 52 -18.54 18.23 18.48
C VAL A 52 -19.24 19.27 17.62
N ASP A 53 -18.53 20.35 17.29
CA ASP A 53 -19.00 21.31 16.28
C ASP A 53 -18.91 20.67 14.88
N PHE A 54 -20.04 20.11 14.44
CA PHE A 54 -20.13 19.40 13.17
C PHE A 54 -19.68 20.25 11.98
N ASN A 55 -20.13 21.52 11.90
CA ASN A 55 -19.85 22.36 10.74
C ASN A 55 -18.36 22.66 10.64
N ARG A 56 -17.73 22.97 11.77
CA ARG A 56 -16.29 23.21 11.82
C ARG A 56 -15.49 21.95 11.46
N GLU A 57 -15.84 20.79 12.03
CA GLU A 57 -15.14 19.55 11.72
C GLU A 57 -15.34 19.11 10.26
N PHE A 58 -16.54 19.34 9.72
CA PHE A 58 -16.84 19.11 8.30
C PHE A 58 -15.97 19.97 7.38
N GLU A 59 -15.90 21.28 7.62
CA GLU A 59 -15.06 22.20 6.83
C GLU A 59 -13.58 21.76 6.87
N LEU A 60 -13.05 21.46 8.06
CA LEU A 60 -11.68 20.99 8.21
C LEU A 60 -11.40 19.67 7.47
N ILE A 61 -12.35 18.74 7.46
CA ILE A 61 -12.23 17.47 6.74
C ILE A 61 -12.16 17.72 5.22
N ILE A 62 -12.99 18.63 4.70
CA ILE A 62 -12.99 18.99 3.28
C ILE A 62 -11.66 19.65 2.91
N GLU A 63 -11.22 20.65 3.67
CA GLU A 63 -9.94 21.35 3.46
C GLU A 63 -8.75 20.38 3.46
N LEU A 64 -8.69 19.48 4.45
CA LEU A 64 -7.67 18.43 4.52
C LEU A 64 -7.69 17.52 3.28
N GLY A 65 -8.89 17.11 2.84
CA GLY A 65 -9.05 16.27 1.65
C GLY A 65 -8.54 16.96 0.39
N GLU A 66 -8.82 18.25 0.23
CA GLU A 66 -8.35 19.06 -0.88
C GLU A 66 -6.82 19.24 -0.85
N GLU A 67 -6.24 19.58 0.31
CA GLU A 67 -4.80 19.73 0.47
C GLU A 67 -4.05 18.43 0.13
N ILE A 68 -4.51 17.30 0.68
CA ILE A 68 -3.95 15.96 0.36
C ILE A 68 -3.99 15.71 -1.15
N SER A 69 -5.13 15.98 -1.79
CA SER A 69 -5.31 15.77 -3.23
C SER A 69 -4.36 16.62 -4.08
N GLN A 70 -4.20 17.89 -3.73
CA GLN A 70 -3.29 18.81 -4.41
C GLN A 70 -1.83 18.34 -4.31
N ILE A 71 -1.37 17.96 -3.10
CA ILE A 71 0.00 17.48 -2.91
C ILE A 71 0.21 16.18 -3.69
N LYS A 72 -0.72 15.21 -3.62
CA LYS A 72 -0.64 13.96 -4.40
C LYS A 72 -0.58 14.20 -5.90
N THR A 73 -1.31 15.20 -6.40
CA THR A 73 -1.28 15.58 -7.82
C THR A 73 0.09 16.10 -8.22
N LYS A 74 0.70 16.96 -7.38
CA LYS A 74 2.06 17.48 -7.59
C LYS A 74 3.12 16.39 -7.57
N ILE A 75 3.04 15.45 -6.61
CA ILE A 75 3.89 14.25 -6.57
C ILE A 75 3.71 13.42 -7.85
N SER A 76 2.46 13.17 -8.27
CA SER A 76 2.17 12.38 -9.46
C SER A 76 2.74 13.03 -10.73
N LYS A 77 2.64 14.35 -10.85
CA LYS A 77 3.27 15.10 -11.95
C LYS A 77 4.79 14.90 -11.94
N ALA A 78 5.44 15.12 -10.80
CA ALA A 78 6.88 14.94 -10.67
C ALA A 78 7.32 13.50 -10.98
N ASN A 79 6.53 12.50 -10.59
CA ASN A 79 6.82 11.10 -10.89
C ASN A 79 6.78 10.77 -12.39
N ASN A 80 5.94 11.47 -13.16
CA ASN A 80 5.81 11.27 -14.59
C ASN A 80 6.87 12.05 -15.38
N GLU A 81 7.29 13.22 -14.89
CA GLU A 81 8.21 14.12 -15.59
C GLU A 81 9.69 13.87 -15.27
N ASN A 82 9.99 13.18 -14.16
CA ASN A 82 11.36 12.86 -13.76
C ASN A 82 11.73 11.39 -14.04
N TYR A 83 13.03 11.15 -14.18
CA TYR A 83 13.55 9.87 -14.66
C TYR A 83 14.73 9.40 -13.82
N ILE A 84 14.87 8.08 -13.70
CA ILE A 84 16.05 7.40 -13.16
C ILE A 84 16.71 6.56 -14.24
N GLU A 85 18.04 6.46 -14.16
CA GLU A 85 18.82 5.53 -14.97
C GLU A 85 18.84 4.16 -14.30
N THR A 86 18.56 3.12 -15.08
CA THR A 86 18.58 1.73 -14.62
C THR A 86 19.46 0.90 -15.54
N LYS A 87 19.85 -0.31 -15.12
CA LYS A 87 20.58 -1.26 -15.99
C LYS A 87 19.84 -1.57 -17.29
N THR A 88 18.50 -1.49 -17.28
CA THR A 88 17.64 -1.77 -18.44
C THR A 88 17.28 -0.53 -19.25
N GLY A 89 17.85 0.63 -18.92
CA GLY A 89 17.59 1.91 -19.57
C GLY A 89 16.89 2.93 -18.68
N ARG A 90 16.60 4.09 -19.27
CA ARG A 90 15.98 5.22 -18.59
C ARG A 90 14.48 4.97 -18.37
N LEU A 91 14.01 5.12 -17.13
CA LEU A 91 12.60 4.98 -16.75
C LEU A 91 12.12 6.22 -16.03
N SER A 92 10.85 6.60 -16.22
CA SER A 92 10.24 7.60 -15.33
C SER A 92 10.10 7.05 -13.92
N LEU A 93 10.01 7.90 -12.90
CA LEU A 93 9.79 7.41 -11.53
C LEU A 93 8.51 6.59 -11.44
N GLN A 94 7.43 7.03 -12.10
CA GLN A 94 6.18 6.29 -12.19
C GLN A 94 6.36 4.94 -12.90
N GLY A 95 7.16 4.89 -13.97
CA GLY A 95 7.50 3.66 -14.67
C GLY A 95 8.25 2.68 -13.76
N ALA A 96 9.21 3.17 -12.98
CA ALA A 96 9.95 2.36 -12.01
C ALA A 96 9.05 1.82 -10.89
N LEU A 97 8.15 2.65 -10.32
CA LEU A 97 7.15 2.22 -9.33
C LEU A 97 6.24 1.10 -9.88
N ASN A 98 5.76 1.26 -11.12
CA ASN A 98 4.94 0.25 -11.78
C ASN A 98 5.71 -1.05 -12.00
N LYS A 99 7.00 -0.96 -12.40
CA LYS A 99 7.87 -2.12 -12.58
C LYS A 99 8.10 -2.86 -11.26
N ILE A 100 8.40 -2.15 -10.17
CA ILE A 100 8.53 -2.76 -8.83
C ILE A 100 7.25 -3.49 -8.44
N LYS A 101 6.08 -2.86 -8.63
CA LYS A 101 4.78 -3.49 -8.29
C LYS A 101 4.58 -4.79 -9.08
N TYR A 102 4.89 -4.79 -10.38
CA TYR A 102 4.80 -5.98 -11.23
C TYR A 102 5.76 -7.08 -10.75
N LEU A 103 7.03 -6.74 -10.52
CA LEU A 103 8.05 -7.68 -10.08
C LEU A 103 7.72 -8.30 -8.72
N ARG A 104 7.33 -7.48 -7.73
CA ARG A 104 6.87 -7.96 -6.42
C ARG A 104 5.68 -8.91 -6.54
N GLY A 105 4.72 -8.60 -7.42
CA GLY A 105 3.60 -9.49 -7.71
C GLY A 105 4.04 -10.85 -8.26
N GLN A 106 5.00 -10.87 -9.19
CA GLN A 106 5.58 -12.12 -9.70
C GLN A 106 6.32 -12.90 -8.64
N VAL A 107 7.18 -12.24 -7.85
CA VAL A 107 7.95 -12.85 -6.77
C VAL A 107 7.00 -13.51 -5.77
N ASN A 108 6.03 -12.77 -5.24
CA ASN A 108 5.06 -13.30 -4.26
C ASN A 108 4.31 -14.54 -4.79
N ASN A 109 3.88 -14.50 -6.05
CA ASN A 109 3.15 -15.63 -6.65
C ASN A 109 4.03 -16.88 -6.79
N PHE A 110 5.28 -16.71 -7.24
CA PHE A 110 6.18 -17.84 -7.46
C PHE A 110 6.82 -18.36 -6.16
N GLU A 111 7.08 -17.49 -5.18
CA GLU A 111 7.44 -17.88 -3.81
C GLU A 111 6.33 -18.75 -3.20
N HIS A 112 5.07 -18.32 -3.32
CA HIS A 112 3.93 -19.10 -2.86
C HIS A 112 3.89 -20.51 -3.49
N ILE A 113 4.13 -20.63 -4.81
CA ILE A 113 4.20 -21.93 -5.48
C ILE A 113 5.36 -22.77 -4.94
N LEU A 114 6.55 -22.17 -4.80
CA LEU A 114 7.76 -22.85 -4.36
C LEU A 114 7.61 -23.41 -2.94
N GLU A 115 6.98 -22.64 -2.04
CA GLU A 115 6.72 -22.99 -0.64
C GLU A 115 5.67 -24.09 -0.50
N ASN A 116 4.63 -24.06 -1.34
CA ASN A 116 3.48 -24.96 -1.20
C ASN A 116 3.60 -26.26 -2.01
N VAL A 117 4.51 -26.34 -2.99
CA VAL A 117 4.68 -27.58 -3.77
C VAL A 117 5.44 -28.64 -2.96
N LYS A 118 4.73 -29.71 -2.59
CA LYS A 118 5.26 -30.84 -1.80
C LYS A 118 5.61 -32.02 -2.69
N SER A 119 6.76 -32.64 -2.43
CA SER A 119 7.10 -33.94 -2.99
C SER A 119 6.63 -35.05 -2.04
N SER A 120 6.13 -36.16 -2.59
CA SER A 120 5.80 -37.35 -1.81
C SER A 120 6.19 -38.62 -2.55
N LYS A 121 6.50 -39.68 -1.79
CA LYS A 121 6.80 -41.00 -2.31
C LYS A 121 6.10 -42.03 -1.44
N GLU A 122 5.01 -42.59 -1.94
CA GLU A 122 4.19 -43.57 -1.23
C GLU A 122 4.43 -44.97 -1.79
N ARG A 123 4.77 -45.92 -0.92
CA ARG A 123 4.80 -47.34 -1.30
C ARG A 123 3.36 -47.84 -1.44
N LYS A 124 3.08 -48.53 -2.54
CA LYS A 124 1.81 -49.19 -2.83
C LYS A 124 2.07 -50.64 -3.20
N VAL A 125 1.01 -51.43 -3.16
CA VAL A 125 0.98 -52.80 -3.65
C VAL A 125 -0.16 -52.88 -4.66
N ASP A 126 0.01 -53.66 -5.73
CA ASP A 126 -1.08 -53.91 -6.67
C ASP A 126 -2.26 -54.63 -6.00
N ALA A 127 -3.42 -54.61 -6.65
CA ALA A 127 -4.64 -55.16 -6.09
C ALA A 127 -4.56 -56.68 -5.78
N ALA A 128 -3.68 -57.39 -6.48
CA ALA A 128 -3.43 -58.82 -6.29
C ALA A 128 -2.36 -59.11 -5.23
N ALA A 129 -1.78 -58.10 -4.58
CA ALA A 129 -0.68 -58.22 -3.63
C ALA A 129 0.59 -58.90 -4.18
N THR A 130 0.77 -58.89 -5.49
CA THR A 130 1.85 -59.55 -6.24
C THR A 130 3.04 -58.65 -6.55
N SER A 131 2.84 -57.32 -6.64
CA SER A 131 3.92 -56.39 -6.99
C SER A 131 3.90 -55.12 -6.14
N VAL A 132 5.09 -54.68 -5.74
CA VAL A 132 5.33 -53.46 -4.98
C VAL A 132 5.75 -52.36 -5.94
N TYR A 133 5.10 -51.19 -5.86
CA TYR A 133 5.46 -50.01 -6.63
C TYR A 133 5.42 -48.75 -5.76
N TYR A 134 5.96 -47.64 -6.27
CA TYR A 134 5.91 -46.35 -5.59
C TYR A 134 5.07 -45.37 -6.40
N LYS A 135 4.11 -44.73 -5.73
CA LYS A 135 3.41 -43.56 -6.26
C LYS A 135 4.19 -42.32 -5.82
N VAL A 136 4.89 -41.71 -6.76
CA VAL A 136 5.70 -40.50 -6.54
C VAL A 136 4.93 -39.28 -7.02
N LYS A 137 4.94 -38.20 -6.23
CA LYS A 137 4.51 -36.86 -6.61
C LYS A 137 5.69 -35.94 -6.47
N GLU A 138 6.08 -35.27 -7.54
CA GLU A 138 7.17 -34.29 -7.55
C GLU A 138 6.76 -33.10 -8.41
N PRO A 139 7.33 -31.90 -8.17
CA PRO A 139 7.13 -30.76 -9.05
C PRO A 139 7.61 -31.08 -10.46
N ASN A 140 6.86 -30.62 -11.48
CA ASN A 140 7.26 -30.74 -12.88
C ASN A 140 8.25 -29.65 -13.33
N PHE A 141 8.90 -28.96 -12.38
CA PHE A 141 9.82 -27.86 -12.62
C PHE A 141 11.03 -27.95 -11.69
N ASN A 142 12.14 -27.33 -12.11
CA ASN A 142 13.34 -27.28 -11.30
C ASN A 142 13.22 -26.19 -10.22
N LYS A 143 13.12 -26.61 -8.96
CA LYS A 143 13.05 -25.70 -7.82
C LYS A 143 14.28 -24.79 -7.70
N LYS A 144 15.47 -25.23 -8.11
CA LYS A 144 16.70 -24.41 -8.05
C LYS A 144 16.65 -23.28 -9.08
N ASP A 145 16.20 -23.59 -10.29
CA ASP A 145 16.10 -22.59 -11.36
C ASP A 145 15.03 -21.54 -11.00
N LEU A 146 13.90 -21.96 -10.43
CA LEU A 146 12.88 -21.03 -9.95
C LEU A 146 13.40 -20.14 -8.81
N LYS A 147 14.15 -20.70 -7.85
CA LYS A 147 14.78 -19.92 -6.77
C LYS A 147 15.73 -18.85 -7.33
N LYS A 148 16.62 -19.24 -8.24
CA LYS A 148 17.54 -18.30 -8.88
C LYS A 148 16.81 -17.19 -9.61
N TYR A 149 15.74 -17.53 -10.35
CA TYR A 149 14.90 -16.53 -10.99
C TYR A 149 14.33 -15.51 -9.98
N LEU A 150 13.84 -15.98 -8.82
CA LEU A 150 13.30 -15.11 -7.78
C LEU A 150 14.36 -14.21 -7.15
N GLU A 151 15.56 -14.74 -6.90
CA GLU A 151 16.72 -13.97 -6.43
C GLU A 151 17.06 -12.85 -7.43
N ASP A 152 17.18 -13.16 -8.73
CA ASP A 152 17.45 -12.16 -9.78
C ASP A 152 16.35 -11.07 -9.85
N ARG A 153 15.08 -11.44 -9.62
CA ARG A 153 13.96 -10.49 -9.58
C ARG A 153 14.03 -9.59 -8.34
N ASN A 154 14.38 -10.14 -7.19
CA ASN A 154 14.52 -9.39 -5.93
C ASN A 154 15.70 -8.41 -5.97
N GLU A 155 16.82 -8.78 -6.59
CA GLU A 155 17.93 -7.85 -6.84
C GLU A 155 17.49 -6.67 -7.71
N GLU A 156 16.74 -6.92 -8.79
CA GLU A 156 16.23 -5.84 -9.63
C GLU A 156 15.26 -4.91 -8.89
N ILE A 157 14.40 -5.46 -8.04
CA ILE A 157 13.51 -4.66 -7.17
C ILE A 157 14.35 -3.74 -6.28
N LEU A 158 15.35 -4.28 -5.59
CA LEU A 158 16.20 -3.53 -4.66
C LEU A 158 16.94 -2.38 -5.37
N GLU A 159 17.46 -2.62 -6.56
CA GLU A 159 18.14 -1.58 -7.35
C GLU A 159 17.21 -0.43 -7.71
N LEU A 160 15.99 -0.73 -8.16
CA LEU A 160 14.99 0.28 -8.49
C LEU A 160 14.56 1.08 -7.26
N GLU A 161 14.43 0.42 -6.10
CA GLU A 161 14.07 1.07 -4.84
C GLU A 161 15.16 2.04 -4.35
N ILE A 162 16.44 1.65 -4.45
CA ILE A 162 17.55 2.54 -4.10
C ILE A 162 17.57 3.77 -5.02
N ALA A 163 17.41 3.57 -6.33
CA ALA A 163 17.39 4.67 -7.30
C ALA A 163 16.21 5.61 -7.08
N LEU A 164 15.01 5.06 -6.82
CA LEU A 164 13.82 5.84 -6.49
C LEU A 164 13.99 6.61 -5.18
N ASN A 165 14.52 5.98 -4.13
CA ASN A 165 14.75 6.66 -2.85
C ASN A 165 15.72 7.82 -3.00
N LYS A 166 16.79 7.65 -3.80
CA LYS A 166 17.69 8.76 -4.12
C LYS A 166 16.94 9.89 -4.84
N ALA A 167 16.23 9.57 -5.92
CA ALA A 167 15.48 10.55 -6.69
C ALA A 167 14.43 11.30 -5.83
N ASN A 168 13.72 10.58 -4.97
CA ASN A 168 12.70 11.14 -4.09
C ASN A 168 13.28 12.15 -3.08
N ASN A 169 14.54 12.00 -2.70
CA ASN A 169 15.23 12.91 -1.79
C ASN A 169 15.92 14.09 -2.49
N GLU A 170 16.09 14.03 -3.81
CA GLU A 170 16.78 15.06 -4.60
C GLU A 170 15.81 15.95 -5.39
N ILE A 171 14.69 15.40 -5.86
CA ILE A 171 13.73 16.14 -6.68
C ILE A 171 12.85 17.01 -5.80
N LEU A 172 12.88 18.32 -6.07
CA LEU A 172 12.04 19.32 -5.43
C LEU A 172 10.74 19.50 -6.19
N ILE A 173 9.65 19.62 -5.44
CA ILE A 173 8.32 19.99 -5.91
C ILE A 173 7.81 21.18 -5.11
N ASP A 174 7.00 22.01 -5.74
CA ASP A 174 6.37 23.14 -5.05
C ASP A 174 5.05 22.68 -4.42
N ILE A 175 5.03 22.52 -3.11
CA ILE A 175 3.80 22.27 -2.33
C ILE A 175 3.27 23.61 -1.81
N ASP A 176 1.95 23.76 -1.73
CA ASP A 176 1.36 24.98 -1.17
C ASP A 176 1.23 24.86 0.35
#